data_AF-A0A9W6X410-F1
#
_entry.id   AF-A0A9W6X410-F1
#
_cell.length_a   1.000
_cell.length_b   1.000
_cell.length_c   1.000
_cell.angle_alpha   90.00
_cell.angle_beta   90.00
_cell.angle_gamma   90.00
#
_symmetry.space_group_name_H-M   'P 1'
#
loop_
_entity.id
_entity.type
_entity.pdbx_description
1 polymer ?
#
loop_
_entity_poly.entity_id
_entity_poly.type
_entity_poly.pdbx_seq_one_letter_code
_entity_poly.pdbx_strand_id
1 'polypeptide(L)'
;MHFSDTWAQPSDQQTPKAWDASSVDTLAAACREHVSSTLKAFTEGGVELDILSIGNEITNGFLYPTGKIGKDFGPFAKLWKAAREGVADAVSAGTKQPKVMIHVDNGWESETVSWFFKRLFAEGTVTTDDVDVFGFSYYPYYNVNATLKALTSSLTQMANTYNKPIYVAETDWPTNCTTVTLSEKFAVSARGQREWVMAVMDVLESLPNGLGAGIFYWEPGYISVPGLGSACGSNLLFNVNWDNSPDTYANALSSVYMFAEEGSGQGDNNAQQSQTTSSPASTLTPAPKTQTQTNSPSAPTPGAQKQTQITPPATPTAQTQQKQIDFTVLGQSDDSSQQSGGSSTHKTSGSTSQQSEGSPIQQTDDSVVQQQ
;
A
#
# COMPACT_ATOMS: atom_id res chain seq x y z
N MET A 1 3.42 6.47 -10.33
CA MET A 1 3.10 7.63 -11.19
C MET A 1 1.86 7.32 -11.98
N HIS A 2 0.83 8.16 -11.93
CA HIS A 2 -0.46 7.88 -12.58
C HIS A 2 -0.46 8.06 -14.10
N PHE A 3 0.39 8.94 -14.66
CA PHE A 3 0.34 9.31 -16.08
C PHE A 3 -1.05 9.83 -16.52
N SER A 4 -1.68 10.63 -15.65
CA SER A 4 -2.97 11.28 -15.85
C SER A 4 -2.98 12.58 -15.04
N ASP A 5 -3.80 13.56 -15.44
CA ASP A 5 -4.03 14.78 -14.66
C ASP A 5 -4.95 14.55 -13.44
N THR A 6 -5.56 13.37 -13.37
CA THR A 6 -6.49 12.96 -12.31
C THR A 6 -6.24 11.50 -11.92
N TRP A 7 -7.13 10.90 -11.12
CA TRP A 7 -7.12 9.49 -10.78
C TRP A 7 -6.93 8.61 -12.03
N ALA A 8 -6.01 7.66 -11.93
CA ALA A 8 -5.77 6.64 -12.93
C ALA A 8 -6.11 5.28 -12.30
N GLN A 9 -7.05 4.57 -12.90
CA GLN A 9 -7.61 3.30 -12.41
C GLN A 9 -7.96 2.43 -13.63
N PRO A 10 -8.33 1.14 -13.48
CA PRO A 10 -8.47 0.24 -14.63
C PRO A 10 -9.46 0.73 -15.70
N SER A 11 -10.50 1.46 -15.29
CA SER A 11 -11.52 2.05 -16.15
C SER A 11 -11.15 3.42 -16.73
N ASP A 12 -10.27 4.17 -16.07
CA ASP A 12 -9.91 5.56 -16.42
C ASP A 12 -8.40 5.77 -16.43
N GLN A 13 -7.85 6.03 -17.62
CA GLN A 13 -6.41 6.21 -17.83
C GLN A 13 -6.16 7.36 -18.81
N GLN A 14 -6.83 8.49 -18.60
CA GLN A 14 -6.83 9.59 -19.56
C GLN A 14 -5.44 10.19 -19.74
N THR A 15 -5.06 10.41 -20.99
CA THR A 15 -3.81 11.11 -21.33
C THR A 15 -3.82 12.52 -20.73
N PRO A 16 -2.75 12.97 -20.04
CA PRO A 16 -2.65 14.35 -19.55
C PRO A 16 -2.96 15.34 -20.66
N LYS A 17 -3.76 16.36 -20.37
CA LYS A 17 -4.27 17.32 -21.36
C LYS A 17 -3.14 18.06 -22.08
N ALA A 18 -2.01 18.25 -21.40
CA ALA A 18 -0.84 18.93 -21.94
C ALA A 18 -0.02 18.08 -22.91
N TRP A 19 -0.24 16.76 -22.96
CA TRP A 19 0.59 15.85 -23.76
C TRP A 19 0.05 15.73 -25.19
N ASP A 20 0.95 15.78 -26.16
CA ASP A 20 0.58 15.54 -27.55
C ASP A 20 0.37 14.03 -27.80
N ALA A 21 -0.89 13.66 -27.97
CA ALA A 21 -1.33 12.30 -28.25
C ALA A 21 -1.38 11.96 -29.76
N SER A 22 -0.76 12.77 -30.63
CA SER A 22 -0.76 12.60 -32.09
C SER A 22 -0.21 11.26 -32.56
N SER A 23 0.71 10.66 -31.80
CA SER A 23 1.25 9.34 -32.09
C SER A 23 1.78 8.64 -30.83
N VAL A 24 1.92 7.31 -30.91
CA VAL A 24 2.57 6.52 -29.85
C VAL A 24 4.04 6.93 -29.64
N ASP A 25 4.74 7.35 -30.69
CA ASP A 25 6.11 7.83 -30.60
C ASP A 25 6.22 9.15 -29.83
N THR A 26 5.30 10.08 -30.11
CA THR A 26 5.22 11.36 -29.40
C THR A 26 4.94 11.13 -27.91
N LEU A 27 3.97 10.28 -27.59
CA LEU A 27 3.64 9.94 -26.20
C LEU A 27 4.77 9.17 -25.52
N ALA A 28 5.46 8.27 -26.23
CA ALA A 28 6.61 7.55 -25.68
C ALA A 28 7.74 8.52 -25.28
N ALA A 29 8.03 9.51 -26.14
CA ALA A 29 8.99 10.57 -25.81
C ALA A 29 8.54 11.39 -24.58
N ALA A 30 7.24 11.72 -24.49
CA ALA A 30 6.68 12.40 -23.33
C ALA A 30 6.78 11.57 -22.04
N CYS A 31 6.49 10.25 -22.09
CA CYS A 31 6.69 9.32 -20.98
C CYS A 31 8.13 9.33 -20.48
N ARG A 32 9.09 9.16 -21.40
CA ARG A 32 10.52 9.12 -21.10
C ARG A 32 10.97 10.42 -20.43
N GLU A 33 10.62 11.56 -21.00
CA GLU A 33 10.98 12.88 -20.46
C GLU A 33 10.32 13.14 -19.10
N HIS A 34 9.03 12.81 -18.95
CA HIS A 34 8.32 13.02 -17.70
C HIS A 34 8.92 12.23 -16.54
N VAL A 35 9.25 10.95 -16.77
CA VAL A 35 9.92 10.13 -15.75
C VAL A 35 11.32 10.68 -15.46
N SER A 36 12.11 10.97 -16.49
CA SER A 36 13.49 11.45 -16.33
C SER A 36 13.54 12.77 -15.54
N SER A 37 12.75 13.76 -15.94
CA SER A 37 12.70 15.07 -15.29
C SER A 37 12.18 14.99 -13.86
N THR A 38 11.16 14.19 -13.60
CA THR A 38 10.61 14.04 -12.23
C THR A 38 11.63 13.41 -11.29
N LEU A 39 12.31 12.34 -11.72
CA LEU A 39 13.33 11.67 -10.90
C LEU A 39 14.54 12.57 -10.61
N LYS A 40 14.96 13.36 -11.60
CA LYS A 40 16.01 14.38 -11.41
C LYS A 40 15.57 15.44 -10.39
N ALA A 41 14.32 15.91 -10.46
CA ALA A 41 13.78 16.88 -9.51
C ALA A 41 13.76 16.35 -8.06
N PHE A 42 13.40 15.07 -7.84
CA PHE A 42 13.54 14.45 -6.52
C PHE A 42 15.00 14.42 -6.04
N THR A 43 15.94 14.07 -6.93
CA THR A 43 17.37 14.03 -6.62
C THR A 43 17.90 15.42 -6.26
N GLU A 44 17.55 16.45 -7.04
CA GLU A 44 17.90 17.85 -6.77
C GLU A 44 17.31 18.36 -5.46
N GLY A 45 16.12 17.88 -5.09
CA GLY A 45 15.48 18.12 -3.80
C GLY A 45 16.08 17.33 -2.63
N GLY A 46 17.09 16.47 -2.88
CA GLY A 46 17.72 15.64 -1.85
C GLY A 46 16.87 14.45 -1.40
N VAL A 47 15.91 14.03 -2.22
CA VAL A 47 15.02 12.89 -1.94
C VAL A 47 15.43 11.70 -2.80
N GLU A 48 15.70 10.58 -2.15
CA GLU A 48 15.93 9.29 -2.80
C GLU A 48 14.63 8.49 -2.81
N LEU A 49 14.31 7.88 -3.95
CA LEU A 49 13.13 7.02 -4.10
C LEU A 49 13.54 5.55 -4.02
N ASP A 50 12.85 4.76 -3.20
CA ASP A 50 13.07 3.33 -3.10
C ASP A 50 12.34 2.54 -4.18
N ILE A 51 11.11 2.96 -4.51
CA ILE A 51 10.23 2.28 -5.48
C ILE A 51 9.57 3.34 -6.36
N LEU A 52 9.50 3.05 -7.67
CA LEU A 52 8.73 3.79 -8.65
C LEU A 52 7.80 2.83 -9.39
N SER A 53 6.48 2.99 -9.22
CA SER A 53 5.53 2.37 -10.15
C SER A 53 5.38 3.22 -11.41
N ILE A 54 5.58 2.59 -12.57
CA ILE A 54 5.28 3.18 -13.88
C ILE A 54 3.83 2.83 -14.21
N GLY A 55 2.93 3.77 -13.94
CA GLY A 55 1.48 3.59 -14.00
C GLY A 55 0.87 3.29 -12.62
N ASN A 56 -0.45 3.43 -12.55
CA ASN A 56 -1.28 2.98 -11.44
C ASN A 56 -2.34 2.02 -12.00
N GLU A 57 -2.44 0.83 -11.42
CA GLU A 57 -3.44 -0.19 -11.78
C GLU A 57 -3.63 -0.35 -13.31
N ILE A 58 -2.53 -0.62 -14.01
CA ILE A 58 -2.46 -0.57 -15.49
C ILE A 58 -2.96 -1.84 -16.19
N THR A 59 -3.85 -2.59 -15.57
CA THR A 59 -4.34 -3.89 -16.06
C THR A 59 -4.91 -3.82 -17.47
N ASN A 60 -5.50 -2.66 -17.81
CA ASN A 60 -6.04 -2.34 -19.13
C ASN A 60 -5.17 -1.34 -19.92
N GLY A 61 -3.97 -1.03 -19.44
CA GLY A 61 -3.03 -0.08 -20.03
C GLY A 61 -3.03 1.28 -19.34
N PHE A 62 -2.38 2.28 -19.96
CA PHE A 62 -2.40 3.69 -19.53
C PHE A 62 -2.37 4.63 -20.74
N LEU A 63 -2.63 5.93 -20.57
CA LEU A 63 -2.65 6.94 -21.67
C LEU A 63 -3.63 6.58 -22.80
N TYR A 64 -4.90 6.42 -22.44
CA TYR A 64 -5.96 6.10 -23.39
C TYR A 64 -6.17 7.25 -24.41
N PRO A 65 -6.58 6.90 -25.65
CA PRO A 65 -6.78 5.53 -26.15
C PRO A 65 -5.50 4.83 -26.61
N THR A 66 -4.38 5.55 -26.76
CA THR A 66 -3.17 5.05 -27.41
C THR A 66 -2.56 3.86 -26.69
N GLY A 67 -2.42 3.91 -25.37
CA GLY A 67 -1.88 2.82 -24.57
C GLY A 67 -2.92 1.90 -23.97
N LYS A 68 -4.19 1.95 -24.45
CA LYS A 68 -5.22 1.00 -24.02
C LYS A 68 -4.91 -0.40 -24.55
N ILE A 69 -4.84 -1.36 -23.65
CA ILE A 69 -4.60 -2.76 -24.00
C ILE A 69 -5.86 -3.35 -24.62
N GLY A 70 -5.69 -3.90 -25.82
CA GLY A 70 -6.72 -4.70 -26.50
C GLY A 70 -6.16 -6.08 -26.86
N LYS A 71 -6.27 -6.45 -28.13
CA LYS A 71 -5.59 -7.66 -28.65
C LYS A 71 -4.08 -7.47 -28.75
N ASP A 72 -3.67 -6.23 -28.99
CA ASP A 72 -2.30 -5.81 -29.19
C ASP A 72 -1.77 -5.09 -27.93
N PHE A 73 -0.59 -5.50 -27.47
CA PHE A 73 0.12 -4.89 -26.35
C PHE A 73 1.17 -3.89 -26.83
N GLY A 74 1.53 -3.88 -28.12
CA GLY A 74 2.66 -3.12 -28.67
C GLY A 74 2.66 -1.64 -28.30
N PRO A 75 1.54 -0.90 -28.50
CA PRO A 75 1.49 0.51 -28.11
C PRO A 75 1.72 0.73 -26.60
N PHE A 76 1.05 -0.05 -25.75
CA PHE A 76 1.23 0.00 -24.30
C PHE A 76 2.68 -0.34 -23.89
N ALA A 77 3.23 -1.44 -24.43
CA ALA A 77 4.58 -1.90 -24.14
C ALA A 77 5.63 -0.86 -24.54
N LYS A 78 5.44 -0.18 -25.67
CA LYS A 78 6.29 0.92 -26.13
C LYS A 78 6.25 2.12 -25.17
N LEU A 79 5.07 2.53 -24.72
CA LEU A 79 4.92 3.63 -23.77
C LEU A 79 5.56 3.30 -22.43
N TRP A 80 5.33 2.09 -21.91
CA TRP A 80 5.90 1.62 -20.65
C TRP A 80 7.43 1.50 -20.75
N LYS A 81 7.95 0.95 -21.84
CA LYS A 81 9.39 0.84 -22.10
C LYS A 81 10.06 2.21 -22.15
N ALA A 82 9.45 3.19 -22.83
CA ALA A 82 9.99 4.55 -22.89
C ALA A 82 10.02 5.22 -21.50
N ALA A 83 8.99 5.03 -20.68
CA ALA A 83 9.01 5.45 -19.29
C ALA A 83 10.17 4.79 -18.50
N ARG A 84 10.41 3.48 -18.70
CA ARG A 84 11.53 2.77 -18.07
C ARG A 84 12.90 3.31 -18.51
N GLU A 85 13.04 3.68 -19.77
CA GLU A 85 14.24 4.35 -20.29
C GLU A 85 14.43 5.74 -19.64
N GLY A 86 13.35 6.45 -19.32
CA GLY A 86 13.40 7.72 -18.59
C GLY A 86 14.05 7.58 -17.21
N VAL A 87 13.81 6.45 -16.53
CA VAL A 87 14.53 6.09 -15.30
C VAL A 87 16.02 5.91 -15.57
N ALA A 88 16.40 5.20 -16.64
CA ALA A 88 17.81 4.99 -16.99
C ALA A 88 18.53 6.31 -17.31
N ASP A 89 17.85 7.25 -17.97
CA ASP A 89 18.38 8.59 -18.24
C ASP A 89 18.62 9.37 -16.95
N ALA A 90 17.69 9.33 -16.00
CA ALA A 90 17.84 9.99 -14.70
C ALA A 90 19.00 9.37 -13.89
N VAL A 91 19.10 8.04 -13.88
CA VAL A 91 20.20 7.32 -13.20
C VAL A 91 21.55 7.68 -13.80
N SER A 92 21.64 7.73 -15.14
CA SER A 92 22.86 8.16 -15.83
C SER A 92 23.24 9.61 -15.53
N ALA A 93 22.28 10.43 -15.11
CA ALA A 93 22.47 11.81 -14.69
C ALA A 93 22.72 11.98 -13.17
N GLY A 94 22.81 10.88 -12.41
CA GLY A 94 23.15 10.90 -10.98
C GLY A 94 22.00 10.59 -10.01
N THR A 95 20.79 10.31 -10.50
CA THR A 95 19.71 9.82 -9.64
C THR A 95 20.03 8.41 -9.13
N LYS A 96 19.80 8.15 -7.84
CA LYS A 96 19.84 6.77 -7.31
C LYS A 96 18.74 5.94 -7.95
N GLN A 97 19.08 4.75 -8.44
CA GLN A 97 18.12 3.86 -9.12
C GLN A 97 17.03 3.39 -8.14
N PRO A 98 15.75 3.74 -8.35
CA PRO A 98 14.64 3.12 -7.63
C PRO A 98 14.38 1.70 -8.18
N LYS A 99 13.75 0.85 -7.37
CA LYS A 99 13.12 -0.37 -7.91
C LYS A 99 11.96 0.04 -8.80
N VAL A 100 11.91 -0.45 -10.03
CA VAL A 100 10.81 -0.19 -10.95
C VAL A 100 9.73 -1.25 -10.80
N MET A 101 8.51 -0.79 -10.52
CA MET A 101 7.33 -1.60 -10.29
C MET A 101 6.39 -1.56 -11.49
N ILE A 102 5.79 -2.72 -11.79
CA ILE A 102 4.51 -2.80 -12.49
C ILE A 102 3.42 -3.04 -11.44
N HIS A 103 2.37 -2.21 -11.46
CA HIS A 103 1.25 -2.27 -10.54
C HIS A 103 -0.07 -2.57 -11.27
N VAL A 104 -0.73 -3.64 -10.86
CA VAL A 104 -1.97 -4.19 -11.46
C VAL A 104 -3.02 -4.32 -10.35
N ASP A 105 -4.28 -4.00 -10.63
CA ASP A 105 -5.37 -4.20 -9.67
C ASP A 105 -5.74 -5.67 -9.51
N ASN A 106 -6.68 -5.98 -8.61
CA ASN A 106 -7.25 -7.31 -8.44
C ASN A 106 -6.19 -8.43 -8.30
N GLY A 107 -5.20 -8.24 -7.43
CA GLY A 107 -4.09 -9.19 -7.23
C GLY A 107 -4.51 -10.62 -6.88
N TRP A 108 -5.75 -10.80 -6.42
CA TRP A 108 -6.38 -12.08 -6.12
C TRP A 108 -6.87 -12.84 -7.36
N GLU A 109 -7.05 -12.16 -8.49
CA GLU A 109 -7.51 -12.74 -9.75
C GLU A 109 -6.28 -13.29 -10.52
N SER A 110 -6.02 -14.58 -10.33
CA SER A 110 -4.87 -15.27 -10.92
C SER A 110 -4.88 -15.32 -12.45
N GLU A 111 -6.05 -15.45 -13.10
CA GLU A 111 -6.15 -15.54 -14.55
C GLU A 111 -5.81 -14.20 -15.22
N THR A 112 -6.36 -13.09 -14.71
CA THR A 112 -6.13 -11.74 -15.23
C THR A 112 -4.70 -11.30 -14.97
N VAL A 113 -4.20 -11.51 -13.75
CA VAL A 113 -2.80 -11.22 -13.41
C VAL A 113 -1.85 -12.02 -14.32
N SER A 114 -2.04 -13.34 -14.42
CA SER A 114 -1.19 -14.19 -15.26
C SER A 114 -1.27 -13.80 -16.74
N TRP A 115 -2.47 -13.53 -17.23
CA TRP A 115 -2.71 -13.08 -18.61
C TRP A 115 -1.94 -11.80 -18.91
N PHE A 116 -2.04 -10.77 -18.06
CA PHE A 116 -1.40 -9.48 -18.27
C PHE A 116 0.11 -9.64 -18.43
N PHE A 117 0.79 -10.24 -17.45
CA PHE A 117 2.25 -10.35 -17.46
C PHE A 117 2.74 -11.28 -18.57
N LYS A 118 2.06 -12.41 -18.80
CA LYS A 118 2.43 -13.34 -19.87
C LYS A 118 2.33 -12.68 -21.24
N ARG A 119 1.29 -11.88 -21.48
CA ARG A 119 1.08 -11.19 -22.76
C ARG A 119 2.05 -10.03 -22.94
N LEU A 120 2.29 -9.24 -21.89
CA LEU A 120 3.27 -8.16 -21.91
C LEU A 120 4.66 -8.67 -22.27
N PHE A 121 5.16 -9.68 -21.56
CA PHE A 121 6.51 -10.18 -21.81
C PHE A 121 6.62 -11.00 -23.11
N ALA A 122 5.54 -11.63 -23.58
CA ALA A 122 5.53 -12.32 -24.86
C ALA A 122 5.50 -11.36 -26.06
N GLU A 123 5.09 -10.10 -25.88
CA GLU A 123 5.16 -9.07 -26.91
C GLU A 123 6.63 -8.70 -27.21
N GLY A 124 7.50 -8.67 -26.20
CA GLY A 124 8.96 -8.65 -26.33
C GLY A 124 9.62 -7.26 -26.23
N THR A 125 8.86 -6.17 -26.27
CA THR A 125 9.38 -4.79 -26.06
C THR A 125 9.69 -4.55 -24.59
N VAL A 126 8.83 -5.02 -23.69
CA VAL A 126 9.08 -5.05 -22.25
C VAL A 126 9.51 -6.45 -21.87
N THR A 127 10.65 -6.56 -21.19
CA THR A 127 11.20 -7.83 -20.72
C THR A 127 11.08 -7.96 -19.20
N THR A 128 11.28 -9.17 -18.68
CA THR A 128 11.32 -9.37 -17.23
C THR A 128 12.45 -8.58 -16.57
N ASP A 129 13.54 -8.27 -17.26
CA ASP A 129 14.69 -7.55 -16.71
C ASP A 129 14.43 -6.05 -16.58
N ASP A 130 13.40 -5.54 -17.26
CA ASP A 130 12.99 -4.15 -17.14
C ASP A 130 12.23 -3.84 -15.84
N VAL A 131 11.75 -4.89 -15.16
CA VAL A 131 10.89 -4.80 -13.98
C VAL A 131 11.60 -5.37 -12.77
N ASP A 132 11.74 -4.58 -11.70
CA ASP A 132 12.42 -5.03 -10.49
C ASP A 132 11.44 -5.73 -9.54
N VAL A 133 10.21 -5.24 -9.43
CA VAL A 133 9.20 -5.72 -8.47
C VAL A 133 7.78 -5.67 -9.04
N PHE A 134 6.86 -6.44 -8.44
CA PHE A 134 5.44 -6.38 -8.78
C PHE A 134 4.63 -5.82 -7.61
N GLY A 135 3.65 -4.98 -7.94
CA GLY A 135 2.67 -4.45 -6.99
C GLY A 135 1.27 -4.87 -7.36
N PHE A 136 0.45 -5.18 -6.37
CA PHE A 136 -0.94 -5.55 -6.58
C PHE A 136 -1.87 -4.83 -5.61
N SER A 137 -3.01 -4.37 -6.11
CA SER A 137 -4.09 -3.91 -5.24
C SER A 137 -4.92 -5.09 -4.75
N TYR A 138 -5.35 -5.04 -3.49
CA TYR A 138 -6.14 -6.08 -2.87
C TYR A 138 -7.13 -5.51 -1.86
N TYR A 139 -8.42 -5.50 -2.21
CA TYR A 139 -9.48 -4.92 -1.40
C TYR A 139 -10.59 -5.94 -1.10
N PRO A 140 -11.20 -5.89 0.09
CA PRO A 140 -12.18 -6.88 0.51
C PRO A 140 -13.62 -6.58 0.05
N TYR A 141 -13.89 -5.39 -0.48
CA TYR A 141 -15.25 -4.86 -0.67
C TYR A 141 -15.70 -4.70 -2.13
N TYR A 142 -14.83 -4.90 -3.12
CA TYR A 142 -15.22 -4.81 -4.54
C TYR A 142 -15.69 -6.15 -5.11
N ASN A 143 -15.23 -7.27 -4.55
CA ASN A 143 -15.61 -8.59 -5.01
C ASN A 143 -15.51 -9.64 -3.89
N VAL A 144 -16.58 -10.39 -3.64
CA VAL A 144 -16.60 -11.45 -2.62
C VAL A 144 -15.61 -12.59 -2.90
N ASN A 145 -15.14 -12.72 -4.15
CA ASN A 145 -14.13 -13.71 -4.53
C ASN A 145 -12.69 -13.27 -4.21
N ALA A 146 -12.48 -12.02 -3.78
CA ALA A 146 -11.20 -11.48 -3.34
C ALA A 146 -10.77 -12.03 -1.97
N THR A 147 -10.75 -13.35 -1.84
CA THR A 147 -10.38 -14.07 -0.60
C THR A 147 -8.87 -14.12 -0.44
N LEU A 148 -8.39 -14.25 0.80
CA LEU A 148 -6.97 -14.41 1.10
C LEU A 148 -6.41 -15.66 0.40
N LYS A 149 -7.22 -16.72 0.30
CA LYS A 149 -6.86 -17.94 -0.43
C LYS A 149 -6.63 -17.66 -1.92
N ALA A 150 -7.47 -16.86 -2.56
CA ALA A 150 -7.31 -16.48 -3.96
C ALA A 150 -6.05 -15.63 -4.15
N LEU A 151 -5.80 -14.68 -3.25
CA LEU A 151 -4.57 -13.90 -3.21
C LEU A 151 -3.33 -14.79 -3.07
N THR A 152 -3.28 -15.69 -2.10
CA THR A 152 -2.16 -16.62 -1.92
C THR A 152 -1.88 -17.42 -3.18
N SER A 153 -2.93 -17.95 -3.81
CA SER A 153 -2.79 -18.74 -5.05
C SER A 153 -2.22 -17.90 -6.19
N SER A 154 -2.77 -16.72 -6.43
CA SER A 154 -2.34 -15.80 -7.50
C SER A 154 -0.90 -15.33 -7.29
N LEU A 155 -0.57 -14.82 -6.10
CA LEU A 155 0.76 -14.30 -5.82
C LEU A 155 1.83 -15.41 -5.77
N THR A 156 1.48 -16.63 -5.32
CA THR A 156 2.38 -17.79 -5.38
C THR A 156 2.68 -18.18 -6.83
N GLN A 157 1.68 -18.12 -7.73
CA GLN A 157 1.90 -18.36 -9.16
C GLN A 157 2.86 -17.32 -9.74
N MET A 158 2.68 -16.04 -9.42
CA MET A 158 3.55 -14.96 -9.87
C MET A 158 4.98 -15.09 -9.35
N ALA A 159 5.12 -15.40 -8.06
CA ALA A 159 6.41 -15.63 -7.42
C ALA A 159 7.17 -16.78 -8.08
N ASN A 160 6.52 -17.92 -8.32
CA ASN A 160 7.13 -19.07 -8.99
C ASN A 160 7.48 -18.80 -10.47
N THR A 161 6.66 -18.02 -11.17
CA THR A 161 6.82 -17.79 -12.62
C THR A 161 7.95 -16.82 -12.93
N TYR A 162 8.05 -15.72 -12.17
CA TYR A 162 8.95 -14.62 -12.48
C TYR A 162 10.06 -14.43 -11.45
N ASN A 163 9.95 -15.03 -10.27
CA ASN A 163 10.94 -14.94 -9.18
C ASN A 163 11.33 -13.50 -8.85
N LYS A 164 10.32 -12.64 -8.69
CA LYS A 164 10.48 -11.21 -8.34
C LYS A 164 9.81 -10.89 -7.01
N PRO A 165 10.31 -9.89 -6.26
CA PRO A 165 9.65 -9.42 -5.05
C PRO A 165 8.25 -8.88 -5.36
N ILE A 166 7.30 -9.19 -4.48
CA ILE A 166 5.88 -8.88 -4.61
C ILE A 166 5.43 -8.00 -3.45
N TYR A 167 4.71 -6.93 -3.77
CA TYR A 167 4.06 -6.05 -2.81
C TYR A 167 2.54 -6.13 -2.96
N VAL A 168 1.83 -6.00 -1.85
CA VAL A 168 0.45 -5.49 -1.89
C VAL A 168 0.56 -3.97 -1.81
N ALA A 169 0.42 -3.32 -2.96
CA ALA A 169 0.65 -1.88 -3.11
C ALA A 169 -0.51 -1.04 -2.58
N GLU A 170 -1.69 -1.65 -2.47
CA GLU A 170 -2.88 -1.00 -1.96
C GLU A 170 -3.79 -2.02 -1.26
N THR A 171 -4.26 -1.68 -0.07
CA THR A 171 -5.28 -2.42 0.66
C THR A 171 -5.92 -1.56 1.74
N ASP A 172 -7.10 -1.99 2.19
CA ASP A 172 -7.86 -1.37 3.26
C ASP A 172 -8.79 -2.39 3.93
N TRP A 173 -9.20 -2.08 5.16
CA TRP A 173 -10.31 -2.79 5.81
C TRP A 173 -11.24 -1.79 6.52
N PRO A 174 -12.56 -1.99 6.45
CA PRO A 174 -13.48 -0.99 6.98
C PRO A 174 -13.65 -1.07 8.50
N THR A 175 -13.87 0.10 9.11
CA THR A 175 -14.46 0.24 10.46
C THR A 175 -15.96 0.52 10.42
N ASN A 176 -16.48 0.85 9.24
CA ASN A 176 -17.91 0.97 8.99
C ASN A 176 -18.22 0.47 7.58
N CYS A 177 -18.99 -0.62 7.46
CA CYS A 177 -19.44 -1.13 6.16
C CYS A 177 -20.72 -1.95 6.31
N THR A 178 -21.80 -1.51 5.66
CA THR A 178 -23.13 -2.12 5.79
C THR A 178 -23.82 -2.39 4.45
N THR A 179 -23.24 -1.91 3.36
CA THR A 179 -23.85 -1.86 2.02
C THR A 179 -23.40 -2.99 1.11
N VAL A 180 -22.26 -3.62 1.41
CA VAL A 180 -21.66 -4.68 0.61
C VAL A 180 -21.22 -5.86 1.48
N THR A 181 -21.11 -7.02 0.85
CA THR A 181 -20.55 -8.22 1.47
C THR A 181 -19.04 -8.20 1.32
N LEU A 182 -18.30 -8.29 2.42
CA LEU A 182 -16.84 -8.40 2.42
C LEU A 182 -16.40 -9.81 2.03
N SER A 183 -15.23 -9.92 1.39
CA SER A 183 -14.65 -11.20 0.96
C SER A 183 -14.16 -12.07 2.12
N GLU A 184 -13.84 -11.45 3.26
CA GLU A 184 -13.42 -12.12 4.49
C GLU A 184 -14.33 -11.72 5.66
N LYS A 185 -14.16 -12.40 6.81
CA LYS A 185 -15.07 -12.30 7.97
C LYS A 185 -14.42 -11.72 9.23
N PHE A 186 -13.38 -10.90 9.08
CA PHE A 186 -12.85 -10.14 10.22
C PHE A 186 -13.92 -9.17 10.75
N ALA A 187 -13.77 -8.72 11.99
CA ALA A 187 -14.69 -7.73 12.53
C ALA A 187 -14.62 -6.42 11.73
N VAL A 188 -15.74 -5.75 11.47
CA VAL A 188 -15.73 -4.39 10.91
C VAL A 188 -15.42 -3.42 12.03
N SER A 189 -14.13 -3.26 12.33
CA SER A 189 -13.60 -2.47 13.46
C SER A 189 -12.09 -2.22 13.31
N ALA A 190 -11.52 -1.39 14.19
CA ALA A 190 -10.08 -1.17 14.26
C ALA A 190 -9.29 -2.46 14.55
N ARG A 191 -9.86 -3.38 15.32
CA ARG A 191 -9.28 -4.71 15.52
C ARG A 191 -9.24 -5.50 14.21
N GLY A 192 -10.34 -5.53 13.46
CA GLY A 192 -10.38 -6.24 12.19
C GLY A 192 -9.47 -5.64 11.12
N GLN A 193 -9.22 -4.32 11.16
CA GLN A 193 -8.20 -3.69 10.32
C GLN A 193 -6.82 -4.30 10.53
N ARG A 194 -6.43 -4.49 11.80
CA ARG A 194 -5.16 -5.15 12.13
C ARG A 194 -5.16 -6.62 11.70
N GLU A 195 -6.24 -7.35 11.99
CA GLU A 195 -6.37 -8.77 11.62
C GLU A 195 -6.27 -8.97 10.09
N TRP A 196 -6.90 -8.09 9.30
CA TRP A 196 -6.78 -8.07 7.85
C TRP A 196 -5.34 -7.84 7.38
N VAL A 197 -4.68 -6.79 7.87
CA VAL A 197 -3.31 -6.44 7.47
C VAL A 197 -2.33 -7.55 7.83
N MET A 198 -2.45 -8.12 9.03
CA MET A 198 -1.64 -9.27 9.44
C MET A 198 -1.88 -10.49 8.54
N ALA A 199 -3.13 -10.76 8.17
CA ALA A 199 -3.44 -11.88 7.28
C ALA A 199 -2.87 -11.67 5.87
N VAL A 200 -2.84 -10.44 5.35
CA VAL A 200 -2.16 -10.13 4.08
C VAL A 200 -0.65 -10.26 4.21
N MET A 201 -0.06 -9.84 5.33
CA MET A 201 1.35 -10.07 5.64
C MET A 201 1.69 -11.56 5.69
N ASP A 202 0.86 -12.39 6.32
CA ASP A 202 1.03 -13.85 6.35
C ASP A 202 1.04 -14.43 4.92
N VAL A 203 0.18 -13.93 4.01
CA VAL A 203 0.22 -14.32 2.59
C VAL A 203 1.56 -13.97 1.97
N LEU A 204 2.04 -12.74 2.15
CA LEU A 204 3.33 -12.28 1.61
C LEU A 204 4.51 -13.08 2.17
N GLU A 205 4.56 -13.31 3.48
CA GLU A 205 5.61 -14.08 4.15
C GLU A 205 5.61 -15.56 3.72
N SER A 206 4.45 -16.10 3.34
CA SER A 206 4.32 -17.48 2.83
C SER A 206 4.80 -17.66 1.39
N LEU A 207 5.08 -16.57 0.65
CA LEU A 207 5.48 -16.66 -0.74
C LEU A 207 6.83 -17.39 -0.90
N PRO A 208 6.99 -18.21 -1.96
CA PRO A 208 8.21 -18.97 -2.17
C PRO A 208 9.42 -18.06 -2.29
N ASN A 209 10.57 -18.54 -1.84
CA ASN A 209 11.86 -17.83 -1.86
C ASN A 209 11.87 -16.51 -1.07
N GLY A 210 10.92 -16.30 -0.15
CA GLY A 210 10.84 -15.07 0.64
C GLY A 210 10.55 -13.84 -0.22
N LEU A 211 9.75 -14.01 -1.28
CA LEU A 211 9.48 -12.95 -2.25
C LEU A 211 8.40 -11.95 -1.82
N GLY A 212 7.74 -12.15 -0.67
CA GLY A 212 6.90 -11.13 -0.05
C GLY A 212 7.74 -9.95 0.42
N ALA A 213 7.52 -8.78 -0.18
CA ALA A 213 8.42 -7.64 -0.02
C ALA A 213 7.82 -6.48 0.80
N GLY A 214 6.49 -6.37 0.84
CA GLY A 214 5.84 -5.35 1.66
C GLY A 214 4.36 -5.16 1.35
N ILE A 215 3.73 -4.33 2.18
CA ILE A 215 2.33 -3.96 2.13
C ILE A 215 2.20 -2.46 2.37
N PHE A 216 1.25 -1.81 1.68
CA PHE A 216 0.91 -0.41 1.89
C PHE A 216 -0.60 -0.31 2.14
N TYR A 217 -0.96 0.34 3.26
CA TYR A 217 -2.35 0.67 3.59
C TYR A 217 -2.72 1.97 2.88
N TRP A 218 -3.82 2.00 2.16
CA TRP A 218 -4.15 3.13 1.30
C TRP A 218 -4.88 4.24 2.09
N GLU A 219 -4.42 5.47 1.93
CA GLU A 219 -5.01 6.70 2.49
C GLU A 219 -5.58 6.59 3.93
N PRO A 220 -4.79 6.12 4.92
CA PRO A 220 -5.29 5.83 6.26
C PRO A 220 -5.85 7.05 7.00
N GLY A 221 -5.50 8.27 6.57
CA GLY A 221 -5.82 9.53 7.23
C GLY A 221 -6.55 10.54 6.36
N TYR A 222 -7.19 10.13 5.24
CA TYR A 222 -7.94 11.06 4.39
C TYR A 222 -9.31 11.42 5.00
N ILE A 223 -9.27 12.17 6.09
CA ILE A 223 -10.41 12.42 7.00
C ILE A 223 -11.66 13.05 6.37
N SER A 224 -11.53 13.74 5.24
CA SER A 224 -12.67 14.32 4.51
C SER A 224 -13.39 13.32 3.60
N VAL A 225 -12.78 12.17 3.32
CA VAL A 225 -13.32 11.14 2.41
C VAL A 225 -13.17 9.75 3.05
N PRO A 226 -13.82 9.46 4.18
CA PRO A 226 -13.55 8.24 4.95
C PRO A 226 -13.81 6.93 4.22
N GLY A 227 -14.78 6.92 3.31
CA GLY A 227 -15.07 5.75 2.47
C GLY A 227 -14.05 5.55 1.33
N LEU A 228 -13.18 6.53 1.06
CA LEU A 228 -12.14 6.48 0.04
C LEU A 228 -12.64 6.04 -1.36
N GLY A 229 -13.88 6.41 -1.71
CA GLY A 229 -14.51 6.01 -2.98
C GLY A 229 -15.06 4.56 -2.99
N SER A 230 -14.93 3.81 -1.91
CA SER A 230 -15.57 2.50 -1.73
C SER A 230 -17.01 2.62 -1.26
N ALA A 231 -17.74 1.49 -1.25
CA ALA A 231 -19.11 1.44 -0.75
C ALA A 231 -19.20 1.43 0.79
N CYS A 232 -18.08 1.24 1.48
CA CYS A 232 -18.01 1.25 2.93
C CYS A 232 -18.01 2.71 3.46
N GLY A 233 -18.54 2.91 4.66
CA GLY A 233 -18.64 4.25 5.27
C GLY A 233 -17.32 4.78 5.81
N SER A 234 -16.39 3.90 6.22
CA SER A 234 -15.04 4.30 6.62
C SER A 234 -14.03 3.17 6.51
N ASN A 235 -12.88 3.45 5.90
CA ASN A 235 -11.68 2.60 5.86
C ASN A 235 -10.49 3.21 6.61
N LEU A 236 -10.66 4.39 7.20
CA LEU A 236 -9.56 5.12 7.82
C LEU A 236 -9.07 4.48 9.11
N LEU A 237 -7.84 4.83 9.49
CA LEU A 237 -7.23 4.53 10.80
C LEU A 237 -7.48 5.64 11.82
N PHE A 238 -8.32 6.62 11.46
CA PHE A 238 -8.68 7.76 12.29
C PHE A 238 -10.19 7.96 12.27
N ASN A 239 -10.76 8.38 13.39
CA ASN A 239 -12.11 8.89 13.47
C ASN A 239 -12.07 10.41 13.68
N VAL A 240 -12.98 11.15 13.03
CA VAL A 240 -13.05 12.60 13.16
C VAL A 240 -14.41 13.01 13.66
N ASN A 241 -14.42 13.84 14.72
CA ASN A 241 -15.64 14.46 15.21
C ASN A 241 -15.73 15.91 14.72
N TRP A 242 -16.66 16.16 13.80
CA TRP A 242 -16.89 17.47 13.18
C TRP A 242 -17.79 18.41 14.01
N ASP A 243 -18.32 17.97 15.15
CA ASP A 243 -19.28 18.73 15.97
C ASP A 243 -18.70 20.05 16.52
N ASN A 244 -17.36 20.14 16.66
CA ASN A 244 -16.67 21.29 17.24
C ASN A 244 -16.06 22.26 16.20
N SER A 245 -16.59 22.29 14.96
CA SER A 245 -16.10 23.19 13.91
C SER A 245 -15.99 24.66 14.37
N PRO A 246 -14.88 25.37 14.10
CA PRO A 246 -13.77 24.98 13.22
C PRO A 246 -12.66 24.13 13.90
N ASP A 247 -12.70 23.97 15.23
CA ASP A 247 -11.68 23.27 16.02
C ASP A 247 -11.99 21.76 16.09
N THR A 248 -11.90 21.10 14.93
CA THR A 248 -12.12 19.65 14.79
C THR A 248 -10.88 18.85 15.18
N TYR A 249 -11.07 17.72 15.88
CA TYR A 249 -10.01 16.80 16.26
C TYR A 249 -10.20 15.43 15.61
N ALA A 250 -9.10 14.83 15.16
CA ALA A 250 -9.05 13.45 14.69
C ALA A 250 -8.42 12.56 15.77
N ASN A 251 -9.08 11.45 16.11
CA ASN A 251 -8.59 10.45 17.03
C ASN A 251 -8.04 9.26 16.24
N ALA A 252 -6.79 8.88 16.51
CA ALA A 252 -6.23 7.66 15.97
C ALA A 252 -6.95 6.45 16.55
N LEU A 253 -7.34 5.52 15.69
CA LEU A 253 -7.83 4.21 16.08
C LEU A 253 -6.66 3.34 16.53
N SER A 254 -6.95 2.28 17.28
CA SER A 254 -5.90 1.33 17.68
C SER A 254 -5.16 0.77 16.46
N SER A 255 -5.82 0.59 15.32
CA SER A 255 -5.21 0.11 14.07
C SER A 255 -4.05 0.94 13.52
N VAL A 256 -3.81 2.18 13.95
CA VAL A 256 -2.64 2.97 13.53
C VAL A 256 -1.30 2.27 13.84
N TYR A 257 -1.28 1.40 14.86
CA TYR A 257 -0.11 0.62 15.25
C TYR A 257 -0.05 -0.78 14.60
N MET A 258 -0.73 -1.00 13.48
CA MET A 258 -0.78 -2.31 12.79
C MET A 258 0.59 -2.87 12.39
N PHE A 259 1.61 -2.01 12.26
CA PHE A 259 2.99 -2.41 11.90
C PHE A 259 3.98 -2.31 13.07
N ALA A 260 3.52 -2.00 14.28
CA ALA A 260 4.40 -1.93 15.45
C ALA A 260 4.86 -3.34 15.85
N GLU A 261 6.14 -3.48 16.21
CA GLU A 261 6.66 -4.73 16.76
C GLU A 261 6.00 -5.02 18.12
N GLU A 262 5.73 -6.30 18.40
CA GLU A 262 5.24 -6.72 19.72
C GLU A 262 6.19 -6.22 20.82
N GLY A 263 5.67 -5.40 21.74
CA GLY A 263 6.45 -4.81 22.84
C GLY A 263 7.14 -3.48 22.52
N SER A 264 7.03 -2.95 21.30
CA SER A 264 7.52 -1.61 20.94
C SER A 264 6.54 -0.50 21.40
N GLY A 265 6.42 -0.35 22.72
CA GLY A 265 6.01 0.91 23.34
C GLY A 265 4.58 1.38 23.04
N GLN A 266 3.62 0.81 23.76
CA GLN A 266 2.47 1.60 24.18
C GLN A 266 2.98 2.52 25.29
N GLY A 267 3.03 3.82 25.01
CA GLY A 267 3.07 4.82 26.07
C GLY A 267 1.81 4.63 26.91
N ASP A 268 1.98 4.10 28.12
CA ASP A 268 0.99 4.14 29.17
C ASP A 268 0.59 5.62 29.38
N ASN A 269 -0.52 6.04 28.78
CA ASN A 269 -1.20 7.28 29.14
C ASN A 269 -1.91 7.15 30.49
N ASN A 270 -1.20 6.58 31.48
CA ASN A 270 -1.61 6.62 32.86
C ASN A 270 -0.89 7.80 33.51
N ALA A 271 -1.47 8.99 33.35
CA ALA A 271 -1.12 10.16 34.14
C ALA A 271 -1.50 9.90 35.60
N GLN A 272 -0.69 9.14 36.33
CA GLN A 272 -0.69 9.16 37.78
C GLN A 272 0.15 10.33 38.26
N GLN A 273 -0.55 11.38 38.67
CA GLN A 273 -0.06 12.32 39.68
C GLN A 273 0.45 11.52 40.89
N SER A 274 1.76 11.53 41.15
CA SER A 274 2.26 11.51 42.53
C SER A 274 3.66 12.13 42.66
N GLN A 275 3.63 13.31 43.28
CA GLN A 275 4.58 13.85 44.24
C GLN A 275 6.09 13.66 44.04
N THR A 276 6.70 14.79 43.69
CA THR A 276 8.05 15.22 44.04
C THR A 276 8.50 14.77 45.44
N THR A 277 9.62 14.05 45.52
CA THR A 277 10.62 14.26 46.58
C THR A 277 12.02 14.19 45.97
N SER A 278 12.90 14.98 46.54
CA SER A 278 14.11 15.55 45.94
C SER A 278 15.41 14.91 46.42
N SER A 279 16.41 14.91 45.53
CA SER A 279 17.86 15.11 45.76
C SER A 279 18.74 13.93 46.24
N PRO A 280 20.08 13.99 46.04
CA PRO A 280 20.80 14.51 44.87
C PRO A 280 22.03 13.67 44.43
N ALA A 281 22.44 13.92 43.18
CA ALA A 281 23.80 13.96 42.62
C ALA A 281 24.96 13.12 43.20
N SER A 282 25.64 12.39 42.29
CA SER A 282 27.10 12.49 42.20
C SER A 282 27.59 12.40 40.76
N THR A 283 28.16 13.52 40.34
CA THR A 283 29.07 13.74 39.23
C THR A 283 30.34 12.88 39.32
N LEU A 284 30.86 12.42 38.18
CA LEU A 284 32.20 12.80 37.67
C LEU A 284 32.48 12.12 36.31
N THR A 285 32.85 12.95 35.34
CA THR A 285 33.37 12.71 33.99
C THR A 285 34.91 12.43 34.02
N PRO A 286 35.70 12.46 32.92
CA PRO A 286 35.83 11.43 31.86
C PRO A 286 37.30 11.05 31.51
N ALA A 287 37.53 9.85 30.92
CA ALA A 287 38.58 9.43 29.93
C ALA A 287 40.08 9.89 30.12
N PRO A 288 41.04 9.68 29.19
CA PRO A 288 41.26 8.69 28.12
C PRO A 288 42.70 8.07 28.12
N LYS A 289 42.99 7.15 27.17
CA LYS A 289 44.22 7.01 26.33
C LYS A 289 44.35 5.56 25.84
N THR A 290 44.08 5.25 24.57
CA THR A 290 44.96 5.31 23.38
C THR A 290 46.21 4.41 23.46
N GLN A 291 46.26 3.37 22.61
CA GLN A 291 47.34 3.02 21.65
C GLN A 291 47.01 1.65 21.02
N THR A 292 46.73 1.54 19.71
CA THR A 292 47.66 1.09 18.62
C THR A 292 48.44 -0.17 18.98
N GLN A 293 48.49 -1.28 18.21
CA GLN A 293 48.57 -1.44 16.76
C GLN A 293 48.54 -2.95 16.38
N THR A 294 47.87 -3.28 15.25
CA THR A 294 48.29 -4.20 14.16
C THR A 294 48.48 -5.73 14.30
N ASN A 295 47.90 -6.42 13.29
CA ASN A 295 48.36 -7.60 12.51
C ASN A 295 47.73 -8.98 12.75
N SER A 296 46.85 -9.38 11.82
CA SER A 296 46.60 -10.76 11.32
C SER A 296 47.80 -11.24 10.45
N PRO A 297 47.84 -12.44 9.81
CA PRO A 297 46.88 -13.58 9.78
C PRO A 297 47.54 -14.99 9.93
N SER A 298 46.71 -16.06 9.99
CA SER A 298 46.80 -17.28 9.15
C SER A 298 46.42 -18.58 9.88
N ALA A 299 45.59 -19.39 9.22
CA ALA A 299 45.33 -20.81 9.49
C ALA A 299 46.42 -21.72 8.86
N PRO A 300 46.48 -23.01 9.23
CA PRO A 300 46.06 -24.04 8.25
C PRO A 300 45.34 -25.29 8.82
N THR A 301 44.74 -26.04 7.88
CA THR A 301 43.88 -27.26 7.84
C THR A 301 44.54 -28.59 8.31
N PRO A 302 44.00 -29.82 8.04
CA PRO A 302 42.69 -30.49 8.30
C PRO A 302 42.81 -31.78 9.16
N GLY A 303 41.70 -32.32 9.68
CA GLY A 303 41.66 -33.63 10.38
C GLY A 303 40.37 -34.42 10.12
N ALA A 304 40.47 -35.75 10.13
CA ALA A 304 39.67 -36.74 9.42
C ALA A 304 38.29 -37.14 10.00
N GLN A 305 37.56 -37.86 9.13
CA GLN A 305 36.21 -38.44 9.23
C GLN A 305 35.95 -39.37 10.43
N LYS A 306 34.71 -39.33 10.92
CA LYS A 306 34.02 -40.50 11.51
C LYS A 306 32.54 -40.49 11.07
N GLN A 307 32.12 -41.54 10.38
CA GLN A 307 30.73 -41.85 10.07
C GLN A 307 30.02 -42.38 11.32
N THR A 308 28.86 -41.81 11.62
CA THR A 308 27.85 -42.40 12.52
C THR A 308 26.49 -42.33 11.83
N GLN A 309 25.87 -43.50 11.68
CA GLN A 309 24.48 -43.67 11.23
C GLN A 309 23.54 -42.89 12.16
N ILE A 310 22.68 -42.05 11.58
CA ILE A 310 21.58 -41.38 12.29
C ILE A 310 20.29 -41.68 11.51
N THR A 311 19.36 -42.33 12.20
CA THR A 311 17.97 -42.60 11.79
C THR A 311 17.23 -41.28 11.52
N PRO A 312 16.40 -41.15 10.48
CA PRO A 312 15.71 -39.89 10.20
C PRO A 312 14.63 -39.61 11.26
N PRO A 313 14.54 -38.38 11.80
CA PRO A 313 13.41 -37.99 12.63
C PRO A 313 12.18 -37.74 11.76
N ALA A 314 11.02 -38.06 12.32
CA ALA A 314 9.71 -37.87 11.73
C ALA A 314 9.44 -36.41 11.33
N THR A 315 8.81 -36.24 10.18
CA THR A 315 8.28 -34.97 9.67
C THR A 315 7.29 -34.35 10.67
N PRO A 316 7.51 -33.12 11.18
CA PRO A 316 6.47 -32.39 11.88
C PRO A 316 5.52 -31.77 10.87
N THR A 317 4.25 -32.15 10.95
CA THR A 317 3.13 -31.49 10.27
C THR A 317 3.10 -30.03 10.72
N ALA A 318 3.29 -29.09 9.80
CA ALA A 318 3.14 -27.66 10.08
C ALA A 318 1.68 -27.36 10.42
N GLN A 319 1.39 -27.19 11.71
CA GLN A 319 0.21 -26.46 12.16
C GLN A 319 0.56 -24.97 12.09
N THR A 320 -0.12 -24.24 11.22
CA THR A 320 -0.12 -22.78 11.20
C THR A 320 -0.64 -22.28 12.55
N GLN A 321 0.27 -21.89 13.45
CA GLN A 321 -0.11 -21.08 14.60
C GLN A 321 -0.41 -19.69 14.05
N GLN A 322 -1.69 -19.32 14.02
CA GLN A 322 -2.07 -17.92 13.94
C GLN A 322 -1.33 -17.20 15.07
N LYS A 323 -0.51 -16.19 14.73
CA LYS A 323 0.10 -15.28 15.69
C LYS A 323 -1.05 -14.58 16.43
N GLN A 324 -1.42 -15.10 17.59
CA GLN A 324 -2.47 -14.54 18.42
C GLN A 324 -1.84 -13.43 19.26
N ILE A 325 -1.98 -12.18 18.81
CA ILE A 325 -1.52 -11.02 19.57
C ILE A 325 -2.34 -10.91 20.86
N ASP A 326 -1.67 -10.71 22.00
CA ASP A 326 -2.32 -10.44 23.28
C ASP A 326 -2.77 -8.96 23.34
N PHE A 327 -4.08 -8.75 23.21
CA PHE A 327 -4.68 -7.43 23.21
C PHE A 327 -4.97 -6.87 24.61
N THR A 328 -4.64 -7.59 25.70
CA THR A 328 -4.88 -7.08 27.06
C THR A 328 -4.01 -5.86 27.41
N VAL A 329 -2.97 -5.57 26.63
CA VAL A 329 -2.10 -4.40 26.80
C VAL A 329 -2.64 -3.16 26.07
N LEU A 330 -3.56 -3.33 25.11
CA LEU A 330 -4.10 -2.23 24.33
C LEU A 330 -5.30 -1.60 25.03
N GLY A 331 -5.00 -0.61 25.88
CA GLY A 331 -6.00 0.22 26.54
C GLY A 331 -7.11 0.72 25.60
N GLN A 332 -8.33 0.57 26.08
CA GLN A 332 -9.63 0.73 25.44
C GLN A 332 -9.84 2.02 24.62
N SER A 333 -10.45 1.85 23.45
CA SER A 333 -11.69 2.56 23.08
C SER A 333 -12.47 1.76 22.03
N ASP A 334 -12.99 0.61 22.43
CA ASP A 334 -14.11 -0.02 21.71
C ASP A 334 -15.37 0.73 22.13
N ASP A 335 -15.89 1.63 21.29
CA ASP A 335 -17.20 2.22 21.56
C ASP A 335 -18.32 1.35 20.96
N SER A 336 -19.21 0.99 21.87
CA SER A 336 -20.33 0.10 21.73
C SER A 336 -21.58 0.88 21.29
N SER A 337 -22.36 0.27 20.39
CA SER A 337 -23.84 0.28 20.35
C SER A 337 -24.59 1.35 21.15
N GLN A 338 -25.37 2.20 20.47
CA GLN A 338 -26.67 2.61 20.99
C GLN A 338 -27.79 2.33 19.99
N GLN A 339 -28.59 1.33 20.35
CA GLN A 339 -29.93 1.07 19.85
C GLN A 339 -30.87 1.39 21.02
N SER A 340 -31.66 2.46 20.95
CA SER A 340 -32.89 2.59 21.73
C SER A 340 -33.84 3.58 21.05
N GLY A 341 -35.08 3.15 20.85
CA GLY A 341 -36.09 3.85 20.08
C GLY A 341 -36.71 5.08 20.76
N GLY A 342 -37.45 5.83 19.95
CA GLY A 342 -38.26 6.95 20.38
C GLY A 342 -39.15 7.44 19.24
N SER A 343 -40.36 6.90 19.18
CA SER A 343 -41.46 7.41 18.36
C SER A 343 -41.77 8.86 18.73
N SER A 344 -41.82 9.77 17.75
CA SER A 344 -42.80 10.86 17.80
C SER A 344 -43.14 11.37 16.40
N THR A 345 -44.43 11.36 16.13
CA THR A 345 -45.13 11.98 15.01
C THR A 345 -45.20 13.49 15.19
N HIS A 346 -44.90 14.27 14.14
CA HIS A 346 -45.66 15.49 13.85
C HIS A 346 -45.60 15.90 12.37
N LYS A 347 -46.78 15.89 11.74
CA LYS A 347 -47.20 16.81 10.66
C LYS A 347 -47.10 18.26 11.23
N THR A 348 -46.82 19.34 10.50
CA THR A 348 -47.57 19.87 9.33
C THR A 348 -46.87 21.14 8.80
N SER A 349 -47.01 21.37 7.49
CA SER A 349 -47.22 22.65 6.77
C SER A 349 -46.18 23.80 6.76
N GLY A 350 -45.91 24.29 5.54
CA GLY A 350 -45.41 25.65 5.24
C GLY A 350 -44.60 25.64 3.93
N SER A 351 -45.20 25.98 2.78
CA SER A 351 -45.27 27.34 2.20
C SER A 351 -44.17 27.58 1.16
N THR A 352 -44.62 27.73 -0.09
CA THR A 352 -43.89 28.21 -1.26
C THR A 352 -43.83 29.74 -1.28
N SER A 353 -42.66 30.33 -1.49
CA SER A 353 -42.49 31.63 -2.19
C SER A 353 -41.03 31.85 -2.61
N GLN A 354 -40.86 32.61 -3.69
CA GLN A 354 -39.67 32.76 -4.54
C GLN A 354 -38.73 33.93 -4.15
N GLN A 355 -37.58 33.97 -4.85
CA GLN A 355 -36.65 35.10 -5.13
C GLN A 355 -35.65 35.47 -4.01
N SER A 356 -34.40 35.87 -4.26
CA SER A 356 -33.48 35.89 -5.41
C SER A 356 -32.11 36.38 -4.92
N GLU A 357 -31.04 36.02 -5.64
CA GLU A 357 -29.69 36.64 -5.71
C GLU A 357 -28.68 36.46 -4.56
N GLY A 358 -27.50 35.96 -4.96
CA GLY A 358 -26.26 35.96 -4.17
C GLY A 358 -25.24 34.91 -4.63
N SER A 359 -24.51 35.17 -5.72
CA SER A 359 -23.17 34.57 -5.94
C SER A 359 -22.24 35.06 -4.81
N PRO A 360 -21.20 34.30 -4.35
CA PRO A 360 -20.19 33.73 -5.24
C PRO A 360 -19.55 32.40 -4.77
N ILE A 361 -18.53 31.98 -5.54
CA ILE A 361 -17.45 31.01 -5.27
C ILE A 361 -17.70 29.64 -5.92
N GLN A 362 -17.11 29.48 -7.11
CA GLN A 362 -16.78 28.18 -7.69
C GLN A 362 -15.82 27.45 -6.74
N GLN A 363 -16.35 26.51 -5.97
CA GLN A 363 -15.59 25.31 -5.63
C GLN A 363 -15.59 24.42 -6.86
N THR A 364 -14.40 24.04 -7.30
CA THR A 364 -14.21 22.96 -8.26
C THR A 364 -14.73 21.68 -7.60
N ASP A 365 -15.82 21.13 -8.14
CA ASP A 365 -16.29 19.79 -7.82
C ASP A 365 -15.19 18.79 -8.20
N ASP A 366 -14.47 18.28 -7.19
CA ASP A 366 -13.77 17.01 -7.30
C ASP A 366 -14.83 15.91 -7.34
N SER A 367 -15.24 15.56 -8.56
CA SER A 367 -16.13 14.44 -8.81
C SER A 367 -15.47 13.16 -8.31
N VAL A 368 -15.97 12.62 -7.20
CA VAL A 368 -15.69 11.27 -6.71
C VAL A 368 -16.16 10.28 -7.78
N VAL A 369 -15.22 9.77 -8.56
CA VAL A 369 -15.46 8.64 -9.45
C VAL A 369 -15.39 7.39 -8.59
N GLN A 370 -16.50 6.64 -8.55
CA GLN A 370 -16.53 5.33 -7.89
C GLN A 370 -15.58 4.38 -8.61
N GLN A 371 -14.67 3.76 -7.86
CA GLN A 371 -13.92 2.59 -8.33
C GLN A 371 -14.93 1.46 -8.59
N GLN A 372 -15.15 1.13 -9.86
CA GLN A 372 -15.91 -0.04 -10.31
C GLN A 372 -15.10 -0.83 -11.33
#